data_AF-A0A173V1X4-F1
#
_entry.id   AF-A0A173V1X4-F1
#
_cell.length_a   1.000
_cell.length_b   1.000
_cell.length_c   1.000
_cell.angle_alpha   90.00
_cell.angle_beta   90.00
_cell.angle_gamma   90.00
#
_symmetry.space_group_name_H-M   'P 1'
#
loop_
_entity.id
_entity.type
_entity.pdbx_description
1 polymer ?
#
loop_
_entity_poly.entity_id
_entity_poly.type
_entity_poly.pdbx_seq_one_letter_code
_entity_poly.pdbx_strand_id
1 'polypeptide(L)' 'MNANPILLQKKYSRVIECFADKMNISLNAALDFFYRSEVYCLMRDGVSDMHCMSDEYLADELILEYQEREEHVCGQGY' A
#
# COMPACT_ATOMS: atom_id res chain seq x y z
N MET A 1 -6.65 10.10 15.85
CA MET A 1 -8.05 10.37 15.45
C MET A 1 -8.55 9.08 14.80
N ASN A 2 -9.70 8.53 15.18
CA ASN A 2 -10.16 7.25 14.63
C ASN A 2 -10.99 7.50 13.37
N ALA A 3 -10.48 7.10 12.20
CA ALA A 3 -11.24 7.13 10.96
C ALA A 3 -12.43 6.15 11.06
N ASN A 4 -13.57 6.51 10.46
CA ASN A 4 -14.71 5.59 10.37
C ASN A 4 -14.29 4.36 9.53
N PRO A 5 -14.47 3.14 10.05
CA PRO A 5 -14.01 1.92 9.37
C PRO A 5 -14.56 1.79 7.94
N ILE A 6 -15.78 2.27 7.66
CA ILE A 6 -16.38 2.21 6.31
C ILE A 6 -15.67 3.17 5.35
N LEU A 7 -15.29 4.35 5.82
CA LEU A 7 -14.58 5.34 5.02
C LEU A 7 -13.15 4.90 4.73
N LEU A 8 -12.52 4.24 5.70
CA LEU A 8 -11.17 3.70 5.57
C LEU A 8 -11.12 2.55 4.54
N GLN A 9 -12.11 1.66 4.55
CA GLN A 9 -12.23 0.59 3.54
C GLN A 9 -12.36 1.15 2.12
N LYS A 10 -13.17 2.19 1.93
CA LYS A 10 -13.31 2.84 0.61
C LYS A 10 -11.99 3.50 0.15
N LYS A 11 -11.23 4.05 1.09
CA LYS A 11 -9.91 4.61 0.81
C LYS A 11 -8.92 3.53 0.37
N TYR A 12 -8.90 2.39 1.07
CA TYR A 12 -8.06 1.26 0.68
C TYR A 12 -8.34 0.82 -0.76
N SER A 13 -9.61 0.69 -1.15
CA SER A 13 -9.96 0.34 -2.54
C SER A 13 -9.31 1.28 -3.56
N ARG A 14 -9.39 2.60 -3.33
CA ARG A 14 -8.81 3.61 -4.24
C ARG A 14 -7.29 3.53 -4.31
N VAL A 15 -6.64 3.35 -3.15
CA VAL A 15 -5.18 3.23 -3.08
C VAL A 15 -4.72 1.96 -3.81
N ILE A 16 -5.40 0.84 -3.62
CA ILE A 16 -5.08 -0.44 -4.28
C ILE A 16 -5.28 -0.33 -5.80
N GLU A 17 -6.36 0.32 -6.26
CA GLU A 17 -6.60 0.56 -7.68
C GLU A 17 -5.50 1.45 -8.30
N CYS A 18 -5.11 2.52 -7.61
CA CYS A 18 -4.04 3.41 -8.07
C CYS A 18 -2.67 2.69 -8.12
N PHE A 19 -2.37 1.87 -7.11
CA PHE A 19 -1.18 1.04 -7.08
C PHE A 19 -1.13 0.03 -8.23
N ALA A 20 -2.25 -0.67 -8.47
CA ALA A 20 -2.36 -1.64 -9.55
C ALA A 20 -2.14 -1.02 -10.94
N ASP A 21 -2.72 0.17 -11.17
CA ASP A 21 -2.58 0.93 -12.41
C ASP A 21 -1.12 1.39 -12.64
N LYS A 22 -0.50 1.99 -11.62
CA LYS A 22 0.90 2.46 -11.68
C LYS A 22 1.90 1.33 -11.93
N MET A 23 1.71 0.17 -11.30
CA MET A 23 2.61 -0.98 -11.44
C MET A 23 2.27 -1.89 -12.63
N ASN A 24 1.14 -1.67 -13.30
CA ASN A 24 0.61 -2.54 -14.34
C ASN A 24 0.48 -4.01 -13.89
N ILE A 25 -0.02 -4.22 -12.66
CA ILE A 25 -0.26 -5.53 -12.08
C ILE A 25 -1.76 -5.81 -11.93
N SER A 26 -2.12 -7.09 -11.82
CA SER A 26 -3.51 -7.46 -11.57
C SER A 26 -4.00 -6.89 -10.23
N LEU A 27 -5.28 -6.49 -10.18
CA LEU A 27 -5.91 -6.01 -8.94
C LEU A 27 -5.79 -7.03 -7.79
N ASN A 28 -5.84 -8.33 -8.11
CA ASN A 28 -5.67 -9.40 -7.13
C ASN A 28 -4.25 -9.42 -6.54
N ALA A 29 -3.21 -9.23 -7.36
CA ALA A 29 -1.83 -9.14 -6.90
C ALA A 29 -1.61 -7.87 -6.05
N ALA A 30 -2.18 -6.74 -6.49
CA ALA A 30 -2.13 -5.49 -5.75
C ALA A 30 -2.78 -5.62 -4.36
N LEU A 31 -3.95 -6.27 -4.29
CA LEU A 31 -4.68 -6.51 -3.05
C LEU A 31 -3.92 -7.44 -2.10
N ASP A 32 -3.38 -8.53 -2.62
CA ASP A 32 -2.60 -9.50 -1.84
C ASP A 32 -1.32 -8.86 -1.26
N PHE A 33 -0.65 -8.00 -2.03
CA PHE A 33 0.49 -7.23 -1.54
C PHE A 33 0.07 -6.20 -0.49
N PHE A 34 -0.99 -5.43 -0.75
CA PHE A 34 -1.47 -4.37 0.13
C PHE A 34 -1.71 -4.86 1.56
N TYR A 35 -2.37 -6.00 1.75
CA TYR A 35 -2.63 -6.52 3.10
C TYR A 35 -1.36 -7.03 3.83
N ARG A 36 -0.26 -7.24 3.10
CA ARG A 36 1.04 -7.64 3.64
C ARG A 36 2.02 -6.46 3.75
N SER A 37 1.60 -5.26 3.35
CA SER A 37 2.43 -4.07 3.28
C SER A 37 2.53 -3.35 4.63
N GLU A 38 3.63 -2.64 4.84
CA GLU A 38 3.80 -1.75 5.98
C GLU A 38 2.84 -0.56 5.88
N VAL A 39 2.59 -0.07 4.67
CA VAL A 39 1.63 1.03 4.40
C VAL A 39 0.24 0.69 4.96
N TYR A 40 -0.25 -0.54 4.78
CA TYR A 40 -1.54 -0.96 5.35
C TYR A 40 -1.54 -0.89 6.88
N CYS A 41 -0.48 -1.39 7.53
CA CYS A 41 -0.33 -1.33 8.98
C CYS A 41 -0.32 0.13 9.48
N LEU A 42 0.45 1.02 8.82
CA LEU A 42 0.54 2.43 9.17
C LEU A 42 -0.82 3.14 9.01
N MET A 43 -1.54 2.88 7.92
CA MET A 43 -2.87 3.44 7.70
C MET A 43 -3.90 2.92 8.72
N ARG A 44 -3.87 1.62 9.05
CA ARG A 44 -4.80 0.99 9.99
C ARG A 44 -4.59 1.50 11.41
N ASP A 45 -3.33 1.56 11.85
CA ASP A 45 -2.95 2.03 13.19
C ASP A 45 -2.96 3.58 13.29
N GLY A 46 -3.19 4.27 12.16
CA GLY A 46 -3.28 5.73 12.11
C GLY A 46 -1.95 6.42 12.42
N VAL A 47 -0.83 5.71 12.22
CA VAL A 47 0.52 6.22 12.48
C VAL A 47 0.83 7.34 11.49
N SER A 48 1.41 8.43 11.99
CA SER A 48 1.81 9.59 11.19
C SER A 48 0.68 10.22 10.34
N ASP A 49 -0.58 9.99 10.71
CA ASP A 49 -1.73 10.46 9.93
C ASP A 49 -1.73 9.97 8.47
N MET A 50 -1.11 8.81 8.19
CA MET A 50 -1.03 8.25 6.83
C MET A 50 -2.40 8.06 6.19
N HIS A 51 -3.43 7.78 7.00
CA HIS A 51 -4.81 7.66 6.54
C HIS A 51 -5.42 8.99 6.02
N CYS A 52 -4.79 10.14 6.22
CA CYS A 52 -5.16 11.43 5.62
C CYS A 52 -4.39 11.76 4.34
N MET A 53 -3.27 11.10 4.07
CA MET A 53 -2.45 11.35 2.87
C MET A 53 -3.19 10.99 1.58
N SER A 54 -2.85 11.64 0.46
CA SER A 54 -3.51 11.40 -0.83
C SER A 54 -3.38 9.95 -1.30
N ASP A 55 -4.37 9.49 -2.08
CA ASP A 55 -4.39 8.14 -2.63
C ASP A 55 -3.14 7.87 -3.49
N GLU A 56 -2.69 8.86 -4.26
CA GLU A 56 -1.49 8.80 -5.10
C GLU A 56 -0.19 8.63 -4.30
N TYR A 57 -0.09 9.32 -3.14
CA TYR A 57 1.07 9.26 -2.26
C TYR A 57 1.18 7.88 -1.63
N LEU A 58 0.08 7.35 -1.12
CA LEU A 58 0.03 6.01 -0.53
C LEU A 58 0.30 4.92 -1.56
N ALA A 59 -0.14 5.12 -2.80
CA ALA A 59 0.21 4.23 -3.90
C ALA A 59 1.72 4.28 -4.22
N ASP A 60 2.36 5.44 -4.14
CA ASP A 60 3.82 5.57 -4.33
C ASP A 60 4.60 4.85 -3.23
N GLU A 61 4.21 4.99 -1.96
CA GLU A 61 4.83 4.27 -0.84
C GLU A 61 4.71 2.74 -1.03
N LEU A 62 3.57 2.25 -1.53
CA LEU A 62 3.39 0.83 -1.87
C LEU A 62 4.31 0.39 -3.01
N ILE A 63 4.58 1.26 -4.00
CA ILE A 63 5.51 0.96 -5.09
C ILE A 63 6.93 0.83 -4.57
N LEU A 64 7.35 1.77 -3.71
CA LEU A 64 8.67 1.73 -3.09
C LEU A 64 8.82 0.44 -2.29
N GLU A 65 7.87 0.13 -1.41
CA GLU A 65 7.91 -1.11 -0.62
C GLU A 65 7.90 -2.37 -1.50
N TYR A 66 7.13 -2.35 -2.58
CA TYR A 66 7.08 -3.47 -3.53
C TYR A 66 8.44 -3.68 -4.20
N GLN A 67 9.07 -2.62 -4.68
CA GLN A 67 10.38 -2.68 -5.32
C GLN A 67 11.48 -3.12 -4.34
N GLU A 68 11.48 -2.60 -3.11
CA GLU A 68 12.44 -2.98 -2.07
C GLU A 68 12.32 -4.47 -1.71
N ARG A 69 11.09 -4.99 -1.62
CA ARG A 69 10.84 -6.41 -1.33
C ARG A 69 11.27 -7.32 -2.48
N GLU A 70 11.06 -6.91 -3.74
CA GLU A 70 11.53 -7.66 -4.91
C GLU A 70 13.06 -7.66 -5.00
N GLU A 71 13.72 -6.53 -4.69
CA GLU A 71 15.17 -6.41 -4.73
C GLU A 71 15.85 -7.26 -3.64
N HIS A 72 15.23 -7.40 -2.47
CA HIS A 72 15.71 -8.29 -1.41
C HIS A 72 15.66 -9.78 -1.76
N VAL A 73 14.85 -10.19 -2.76
CA VAL A 73 14.77 -11.60 -3.19
C VAL A 73 15.94 -11.97 -4.12
N CYS A 74 16.58 -10.99 -4.78
CA CYS A 74 17.71 -11.21 -5.68
C CYS A 74 19.10 -11.01 -5.00
N GLY A 75 19.13 -10.49 -3.78
CA GLY A 75 20.36 -10.00 -3.12
C GLY A 75 21.01 -10.88 -2.05
N GLN A 76 20.45 -12.03 -1.66
CA GLN A 76 21.12 -12.94 -0.70
C GLN A 76 22.06 -13.91 -1.42
N GLY A 77 23.16 -13.37 -1.93
CA GLY A 77 24.23 -14.12 -2.58
C GLY A 77 25.56 -13.39 -2.51
N TYR A 78 26.03 -13.07 -1.30
CA TYR A 78 27.44 -12.83 -0.99
C TYR A 78 27.77 -13.35 0.41
#